data_AF-A0A7C7BXE8-F1
#
_entry.id   AF-A0A7C7BXE8-F1
#
_cell.length_a   1.000
_cell.length_b   1.000
_cell.length_c   1.000
_cell.angle_alpha   90.00
_cell.angle_beta   90.00
_cell.angle_gamma   90.00
#
_symmetry.space_group_name_H-M   'P 1'
#
loop_
_entity.id
_entity.type
_entity.pdbx_description
1 polymer ?
#
loop_
_entity_poly.entity_id
_entity_poly.type
_entity_poly.pdbx_seq_one_letter_code
_entity_poly.pdbx_strand_id
1 'polypeptide(L)'
;MWTSYGSVKKHPRSRWNFLYNRGVAIRCPTCDKTGSIEGNAFRPFCSERCRLLDLNSWLTDQYRVPVDDGGVEQDSDDNVREFSGS
;
A
#
# COMPACT_ATOMS: atom_id res chain seq x y z
N MET A 1 48.12 6.81 -42.03
CA MET A 1 46.65 6.98 -42.18
C MET A 1 45.98 5.62 -42.05
N TRP A 2 44.84 5.56 -41.35
CA TRP A 2 43.95 4.41 -41.07
C TRP A 2 44.12 3.68 -39.71
N THR A 3 43.46 4.33 -38.73
CA THR A 3 42.62 3.84 -37.61
C THR A 3 42.46 2.34 -37.35
N SER A 4 42.60 1.94 -36.09
CA SER A 4 41.73 0.90 -35.51
C SER A 4 41.55 1.10 -34.00
N TYR A 5 40.52 1.87 -33.65
CA TYR A 5 39.94 1.89 -32.31
C TYR A 5 39.34 0.49 -32.06
N GLY A 6 39.81 -0.18 -31.00
CA GLY A 6 39.33 -1.50 -30.61
C GLY A 6 37.83 -1.50 -30.33
N SER A 7 37.12 -2.40 -31.02
CA SER A 7 35.72 -2.74 -30.85
C SER A 7 35.36 -3.01 -29.38
N VAL A 8 34.61 -2.09 -28.77
CA VAL A 8 33.86 -2.38 -27.54
C VAL A 8 32.80 -3.42 -27.91
N LYS A 9 32.99 -4.67 -27.47
CA LYS A 9 32.01 -5.74 -27.64
C LYS A 9 30.73 -5.35 -26.89
N LYS A 10 29.75 -4.81 -27.60
CA LYS A 10 28.39 -4.56 -27.08
C LYS A 10 27.76 -5.91 -26.77
N HIS A 11 27.81 -6.33 -25.51
CA HIS A 11 27.12 -7.53 -25.03
C HIS A 11 25.61 -7.35 -25.23
N PRO A 12 24.88 -8.35 -25.75
CA PRO A 12 23.44 -8.24 -25.93
C PRO A 12 22.75 -8.20 -24.57
N ARG A 13 22.14 -7.05 -24.30
CA ARG A 13 20.99 -6.84 -23.40
C ARG A 13 21.21 -7.31 -21.96
N SER A 14 21.64 -6.36 -21.15
CA SER A 14 21.49 -6.33 -19.70
C SER A 14 20.16 -6.97 -19.25
N ARG A 15 20.28 -8.15 -18.63
CA ARG A 15 19.19 -8.86 -17.90
C ARG A 15 18.49 -7.99 -16.85
N TRP A 16 19.11 -6.86 -16.51
CA TRP A 16 18.66 -5.81 -15.61
C TRP A 16 17.52 -4.94 -16.16
N ASN A 17 17.43 -4.69 -17.47
CA ASN A 17 16.36 -3.85 -18.04
C ASN A 17 14.98 -4.53 -18.04
N PHE A 18 14.95 -5.86 -18.03
CA PHE A 18 13.68 -6.63 -18.00
C PHE A 18 13.03 -6.69 -16.61
N LEU A 19 13.81 -6.50 -15.55
CA LEU A 19 13.27 -6.43 -14.19
C LEU A 19 12.77 -5.01 -13.87
N TYR A 20 13.46 -3.98 -14.36
CA TYR A 20 13.16 -2.59 -14.05
C TYR A 20 12.13 -1.91 -14.98
N ASN A 21 11.78 -2.53 -16.11
CA ASN A 21 10.77 -2.02 -17.06
C ASN A 21 9.42 -2.77 -16.97
N ARG A 22 9.20 -3.58 -15.93
CA ARG A 22 7.85 -4.03 -15.59
C ARG A 22 7.18 -2.90 -14.81
N GLY A 23 6.23 -2.21 -15.43
CA GLY A 23 5.43 -1.18 -14.77
C GLY A 23 4.90 -1.69 -13.43
N VAL A 24 5.11 -0.91 -12.37
CA VAL A 24 4.69 -1.30 -11.03
C VAL A 24 3.17 -1.38 -11.02
N ALA A 25 2.64 -2.57 -10.77
CA ALA A 25 1.21 -2.83 -10.77
C ALA A 25 0.69 -2.87 -9.34
N ILE A 26 -0.47 -2.25 -9.09
CA ILE A 26 -1.12 -2.22 -7.77
C ILE A 26 -2.38 -3.07 -7.77
N ARG A 27 -2.66 -3.73 -6.64
CA ARG A 27 -3.93 -4.43 -6.43
C ARG A 27 -4.96 -3.46 -5.84
N CYS A 28 -6.11 -3.35 -6.48
CA CYS A 28 -7.20 -2.52 -5.96
C CYS A 28 -7.86 -3.19 -4.74
N PRO A 29 -7.92 -2.53 -3.58
CA PRO A 29 -8.46 -3.13 -2.36
C PRO A 29 -9.98 -3.36 -2.41
N THR A 30 -10.70 -2.70 -3.33
CA THR A 30 -12.17 -2.80 -3.43
C THR A 30 -12.64 -3.94 -4.34
N CYS A 31 -11.83 -4.35 -5.33
CA CYS A 31 -12.28 -5.31 -6.34
C CYS A 31 -11.18 -6.27 -6.85
N ASP A 32 -10.01 -6.26 -6.23
CA ASP A 32 -8.84 -7.10 -6.51
C ASP A 32 -8.25 -7.03 -7.92
N LYS A 33 -8.77 -6.14 -8.77
CA LYS A 33 -8.20 -5.91 -10.10
C LYS A 33 -6.83 -5.26 -10.00
N THR A 34 -5.94 -5.69 -10.89
CA THR A 34 -4.60 -5.12 -11.05
C THR A 34 -4.70 -3.84 -11.88
N GLY A 35 -4.24 -2.72 -11.32
CA GLY A 35 -4.18 -1.41 -11.97
C GLY A 35 -2.75 -0.95 -12.23
N SER A 36 -2.56 -0.09 -13.23
CA SER A 36 -1.30 0.61 -13.45
C SER A 36 -1.06 1.64 -12.35
N ILE A 37 0.19 1.78 -11.90
CA ILE A 37 0.61 2.95 -11.12
C ILE A 37 0.75 4.17 -12.04
N GLU A 38 1.38 4.02 -13.20
CA GLU A 38 1.58 5.14 -14.11
C GLU A 38 0.24 5.59 -14.71
N GLY A 39 -0.01 6.90 -14.69
CA GLY A 39 -1.20 7.52 -15.28
C GLY A 39 -2.51 7.35 -14.50
N ASN A 40 -2.54 6.55 -13.43
CA ASN A 40 -3.75 6.39 -12.61
C ASN A 40 -3.84 7.47 -11.53
N ALA A 41 -4.88 8.32 -11.56
CA ALA A 41 -5.14 9.36 -10.56
C ALA A 41 -5.86 8.84 -9.30
N PHE A 42 -6.44 7.64 -9.35
CA PHE A 42 -7.29 7.08 -8.31
C PHE A 42 -6.58 6.03 -7.45
N ARG A 43 -5.25 5.96 -7.50
CA ARG A 43 -4.45 5.03 -6.68
C ARG A 43 -4.80 5.21 -5.18
N PRO A 44 -4.90 4.13 -4.39
CA PRO A 44 -4.60 2.73 -4.69
C PRO A 44 -5.70 1.97 -5.46
N PHE A 45 -6.79 2.64 -5.85
CA PHE A 45 -7.91 2.03 -6.55
C PHE A 45 -7.67 1.95 -8.07
N CYS A 46 -8.34 1.02 -8.75
CA CYS A 46 -8.25 0.91 -10.21
C CYS A 46 -9.07 1.98 -10.96
N SER A 47 -10.02 2.64 -10.30
CA SER A 47 -10.91 3.64 -10.90
C SER A 47 -11.62 4.49 -9.83
N GLU A 48 -12.21 5.60 -10.27
CA GLU A 48 -13.06 6.46 -9.43
C GLU A 48 -14.19 5.71 -8.75
N ARG A 49 -14.85 4.78 -9.47
CA ARG A 49 -15.92 3.95 -8.92
C ARG A 49 -15.47 3.20 -7.66
N CYS A 50 -14.29 2.58 -7.68
CA CYS A 50 -13.79 1.82 -6.54
C CYS A 50 -13.46 2.73 -5.36
N ARG A 51 -12.92 3.93 -5.60
CA ARG A 51 -12.71 4.95 -4.57
C ARG A 51 -14.03 5.35 -3.89
N LEU A 52 -15.11 5.54 -4.66
CA LEU A 52 -16.42 5.91 -4.11
C LEU A 52 -17.08 4.76 -3.34
N LEU A 53 -16.93 3.53 -3.80
CA LEU A 53 -17.43 2.35 -3.08
C LEU A 53 -16.72 2.16 -1.74
N ASP A 54 -15.40 2.33 -1.71
CA ASP A 54 -14.62 2.32 -0.47
C ASP A 54 -15.14 3.39 0.50
N LEU A 55 -15.27 4.64 0.02
CA LEU A 55 -15.85 5.73 0.81
C LEU A 55 -17.24 5.40 1.36
N ASN A 56 -18.11 4.76 0.57
CA ASN A 56 -19.41 4.34 1.04
C ASN A 56 -19.29 3.31 2.19
N SER A 57 -18.38 2.34 2.10
CA SER A 57 -18.15 1.37 3.19
C SER A 57 -17.72 2.04 4.49
N TRP A 58 -16.95 3.14 4.43
CA TRP A 58 -16.64 3.97 5.61
C TRP A 58 -17.88 4.67 6.16
N LEU A 59 -18.66 5.32 5.29
CA LEU A 59 -19.86 6.06 5.69
C LEU A 59 -20.97 5.16 6.26
N THR A 60 -20.97 3.88 5.89
CA THR A 60 -22.00 2.90 6.27
C THR A 60 -21.54 1.92 7.34
N ASP A 61 -20.41 2.21 8.00
CA ASP A 61 -19.84 1.42 9.09
C ASP A 61 -19.69 -0.08 8.76
N GLN A 62 -19.27 -0.37 7.54
CA GLN A 62 -19.09 -1.75 7.05
C GLN A 62 -17.73 -2.33 7.45
N TYR A 63 -16.74 -1.49 7.75
CA TYR A 63 -15.44 -1.93 8.24
C TYR A 63 -15.55 -2.30 9.72
N ARG A 64 -15.32 -3.58 10.04
CA ARG A 64 -15.35 -4.08 11.42
C ARG A 64 -14.02 -4.74 11.77
N VAL A 65 -13.50 -4.40 12.94
CA VAL A 65 -12.34 -5.11 13.51
C VAL A 65 -12.89 -6.31 14.29
N PRO A 66 -12.49 -7.55 13.95
CA PRO A 66 -12.88 -8.71 14.72
C PRO A 66 -12.31 -8.58 16.15
N VAL A 67 -13.14 -8.84 17.15
CA VAL A 67 -12.71 -8.92 18.54
C VAL A 67 -12.44 -10.39 18.84
N ASP A 68 -11.23 -10.68 19.32
CA ASP A 68 -10.90 -11.97 19.90
C ASP A 68 -11.54 -12.06 21.30
N ASP A 69 -12.18 -13.18 21.62
CA ASP A 69 -12.83 -13.46 22.89
C ASP A 69 -11.84 -13.64 24.06
N GLY A 70 -10.54 -13.57 23.77
CA GLY A 70 -9.46 -13.49 24.75
C GLY A 70 -9.36 -12.15 25.48
N GLY A 71 -10.27 -11.91 26.42
CA GLY A 71 -10.07 -11.03 27.59
C GLY A 71 -9.79 -9.55 27.30
N VAL A 72 -10.85 -8.74 27.23
CA VAL A 72 -10.73 -7.29 27.47
C VAL A 72 -10.46 -7.11 28.97
N GLU A 73 -9.19 -7.02 29.37
CA GLU A 73 -8.85 -6.51 30.69
C GLU A 73 -9.30 -5.05 30.76
N GLN A 74 -10.41 -4.81 31.46
CA GLN A 74 -10.88 -3.47 31.77
C GLN A 74 -9.87 -2.86 32.74
N ASP A 75 -8.98 -2.03 32.22
CA ASP A 75 -8.13 -1.19 33.04
C ASP A 75 -9.05 -0.18 33.74
N SER A 76 -9.44 -0.50 34.97
CA SER A 76 -10.27 0.36 35.82
C SER A 76 -9.35 1.44 36.39
N ASP A 77 -9.48 2.63 35.84
CA ASP A 77 -8.73 3.83 36.20
C ASP A 77 -9.24 4.39 37.55
N ASP A 78 -9.14 3.60 38.61
CA ASP A 78 -9.47 3.99 39.99
C ASP A 78 -8.19 4.36 40.75
N ASN A 79 -7.53 5.45 40.35
CA ASN A 79 -6.53 6.13 41.19
C ASN A 79 -6.93 7.58 41.45
N VAL A 80 -8.06 7.74 42.13
CA VAL A 80 -8.38 8.99 42.85
C VAL A 80 -7.44 9.04 44.06
N ARG A 81 -6.28 9.69 43.90
CA ARG A 81 -5.39 10.00 45.02
C ARG A 81 -6.11 10.95 45.97
N GLU A 82 -6.67 10.39 47.04
CA GLU A 82 -7.21 11.15 48.17
C GLU A 82 -6.05 11.87 48.87
N PHE A 83 -5.87 13.14 48.52
CA PHE A 83 -4.92 14.05 49.16
C PHE A 83 -5.55 14.56 50.46
N SER A 84 -5.63 13.72 51.48
CA SER A 84 -5.90 14.17 52.85
C SER A 84 -4.57 14.46 53.54
N GLY A 85 -4.18 15.73 53.47
CA GLY A 85 -3.13 16.27 54.32
C GLY A 85 -3.60 16.42 55.76
N SER A 86 -2.67 16.13 56.68
CA SER A 86 -2.64 16.35 58.13
C SER A 86 -3.41 15.38 59.02
#